data_AF-A0ABD1D519-F1
#
_entry.id   AF-A0ABD1D519-F1
#
_cell.length_a   1.000
_cell.length_b   1.000
_cell.length_c   1.000
_cell.angle_alpha   90.00
_cell.angle_beta   90.00
_cell.angle_gamma   90.00
#
_symmetry.space_group_name_H-M   'P 1'
#
loop_
_entity.id
_entity.type
_entity.pdbx_description
1 polymer ?
#
loop_
_entity_poly.entity_id
_entity_poly.type
_entity_poly.pdbx_seq_one_letter_code
_entity_poly.pdbx_strand_id
1 'polypeptide(L)' 'MHSLTVLGLLIVGLACAQAYTYIMLNATHSDYPGECYDPKTKIHFKPGETRQRPFCCEEMACGSDFSIDYFG' A
#
# COMPACT_ATOMS: atom_id res chain seq x y z
N MET A 1 23.13 -21.79 -24.51
CA MET A 1 23.13 -20.32 -24.38
C MET A 1 21.79 -19.76 -23.90
N HIS A 2 20.63 -20.29 -24.31
CA HIS A 2 19.32 -19.78 -23.87
C HIS A 2 19.01 -19.97 -22.37
N SER A 3 19.44 -21.08 -21.76
CA SER A 3 19.18 -21.33 -20.31
C SER A 3 19.88 -20.35 -19.37
N LEU A 4 21.06 -19.84 -19.73
CA LEU A 4 21.76 -18.81 -18.94
C LEU A 4 21.07 -17.45 -19.06
N THR A 5 20.50 -17.13 -20.22
CA THR A 5 19.76 -15.89 -20.46
C THR A 5 18.46 -15.86 -19.65
N VAL A 6 17.73 -16.98 -19.62
CA VAL A 6 16.50 -17.12 -18.82
C VAL A 6 16.80 -17.03 -17.32
N LEU A 7 17.88 -17.68 -16.86
CA LEU A 7 18.30 -17.61 -15.46
C LEU A 7 18.70 -16.18 -15.06
N GLY A 8 19.40 -15.46 -15.94
CA GLY A 8 19.75 -14.05 -15.71
C GLY A 8 18.54 -13.13 -15.62
N LEU A 9 17.53 -13.31 -16.47
CA LEU A 9 16.28 -12.53 -16.41
C LEU A 9 15.48 -12.79 -15.13
N LEU A 10 15.47 -14.04 -14.64
CA LEU A 10 14.82 -14.41 -13.38
C LEU A 10 15.49 -13.73 -12.18
N ILE A 11 16.82 -13.70 -12.13
CA ILE A 11 17.57 -13.08 -11.03
C ILE A 11 17.34 -11.56 -11.01
N VAL A 12 17.35 -10.91 -12.18
CA VAL A 12 17.05 -9.47 -12.29
C VAL A 12 15.59 -9.17 -11.92
N GLY A 13 14.65 -10.03 -12.31
CA GLY A 13 13.23 -9.87 -11.98
C GLY A 13 12.94 -9.94 -10.48
N LEU A 14 13.60 -10.85 -9.75
CA LEU A 14 13.44 -10.95 -8.29
C LEU A 14 14.02 -9.73 -7.55
N ALA A 15 15.08 -9.10 -8.06
CA ALA A 15 15.71 -7.96 -7.40
C ALA A 15 14.83 -6.69 -7.39
N CYS A 16 13.79 -6.63 -8.23
CA CYS A 16 12.86 -5.50 -8.27
C CYS A 16 11.65 -5.63 -7.33
N ALA A 17 11.44 -6.78 -6.69
CA ALA A 17 10.34 -7.00 -5.76
C ALA A 17 10.71 -6.49 -4.36
N GLN A 18 10.62 -5.17 -4.17
CA GLN A 18 10.86 -4.53 -2.89
C GLN A 18 9.55 -4.50 -2.10
N ALA A 19 9.35 -5.46 -1.20
CA ALA A 19 8.19 -5.43 -0.31
C ALA A 19 8.44 -4.47 0.86
N TYR A 20 7.46 -3.62 1.18
CA TYR A 20 7.50 -2.81 2.40
C TYR A 20 6.14 -2.68 3.06
N THR A 21 6.19 -2.36 4.35
CA THR A 21 5.01 -2.03 5.15
C THR A 21 5.24 -0.72 5.87
N TYR A 22 4.24 0.15 5.85
CA TYR A 22 4.26 1.42 6.57
C TYR A 22 2.92 1.64 7.28
N ILE A 23 2.94 2.23 8.48
CA ILE A 23 1.72 2.48 9.26
C ILE A 23 1.58 3.98 9.51
N MET A 24 0.44 4.54 9.13
CA MET A 24 0.04 5.90 9.48
C MET A 24 -0.95 5.86 10.63
N LEU A 25 -0.52 6.29 11.81
CA LEU A 25 -1.38 6.38 12.99
C LEU A 25 -2.28 7.61 12.93
N ASN A 26 -3.45 7.52 13.58
CA ASN A 26 -4.42 8.61 13.69
C ASN A 26 -4.74 9.26 12.34
N ALA A 27 -4.96 8.43 11.32
CA ALA A 27 -5.24 8.84 9.95
C ALA A 27 -6.69 9.31 9.82
N THR A 28 -7.07 10.34 10.58
CA THR A 28 -8.43 10.87 10.65
C THR A 28 -8.53 12.26 10.03
N HIS A 29 -9.73 12.67 9.65
CA HIS A 29 -10.01 14.00 9.13
C HIS A 29 -11.36 14.52 9.64
N SER A 30 -11.46 15.82 9.94
CA SER A 30 -12.67 16.42 10.52
C SER A 30 -13.91 16.26 9.65
N ASP A 31 -13.72 16.28 8.33
CA ASP A 31 -14.80 16.21 7.35
C ASP A 31 -15.33 14.79 7.16
N TYR A 32 -14.57 13.77 7.58
CA TYR A 32 -14.89 12.35 7.45
C TYR A 32 -14.78 11.65 8.81
N PRO A 33 -15.63 12.03 9.78
CA PRO A 33 -15.56 11.48 11.13
C PRO A 33 -15.84 9.97 11.13
N GLY A 34 -14.96 9.20 11.78
CA GLY A 34 -15.08 7.75 11.87
C GLY A 34 -14.57 6.99 10.64
N GLU A 35 -13.81 7.65 9.76
CA GLU A 35 -13.17 7.03 8.61
C GLU A 35 -11.66 7.31 8.62
N CYS A 36 -10.90 6.42 7.97
CA CYS A 36 -9.50 6.68 7.67
C CYS A 36 -9.38 7.66 6.50
N TYR A 37 -8.32 8.47 6.49
CA TYR A 37 -8.05 9.47 5.46
C TYR A 37 -6.57 9.47 5.06
N ASP A 38 -6.27 9.20 3.79
CA ASP A 38 -4.92 9.38 3.22
C ASP A 38 -4.77 10.83 2.70
N PRO A 39 -3.97 11.69 3.35
CA PRO A 39 -3.85 13.08 2.98
C PRO A 39 -3.15 13.30 1.63
N LYS A 40 -2.40 12.30 1.13
CA LYS A 40 -1.71 12.40 -0.17
C LYS A 40 -2.68 12.20 -1.33
N THR A 41 -3.51 11.18 -1.26
CA THR A 41 -4.47 10.85 -2.33
C THR A 41 -5.86 11.43 -2.11
N LYS A 42 -6.14 11.98 -0.92
CA LYS A 42 -7.43 12.53 -0.51
C LYS A 42 -8.56 11.50 -0.43
N ILE A 43 -8.20 10.21 -0.38
CA ILE A 43 -9.14 9.11 -0.22
C ILE A 43 -9.50 8.98 1.25
N HIS A 44 -10.80 8.76 1.50
CA HIS A 44 -11.32 8.31 2.78
C HIS A 44 -12.04 6.98 2.62
N PHE A 45 -11.99 6.15 3.66
CA PHE A 45 -12.57 4.81 3.65
C PHE A 45 -12.76 4.30 5.08
N LYS A 46 -13.71 3.37 5.25
CA LYS A 46 -14.18 2.93 6.57
C LYS A 46 -13.23 1.91 7.20
N PRO A 47 -13.22 1.81 8.54
CA PRO A 47 -12.55 0.71 9.23
C PRO A 47 -12.95 -0.66 8.67
N GLY A 48 -11.96 -1.51 8.45
CA GLY A 48 -12.12 -2.83 7.84
C GLY A 48 -12.17 -2.84 6.31
N GLU A 49 -12.15 -1.68 5.65
CA GLU A 49 -11.99 -1.61 4.20
C GLU A 49 -10.52 -1.59 3.79
N THR A 50 -10.28 -2.18 2.62
CA THR A 50 -8.99 -2.17 1.92
C THR A 50 -9.15 -1.48 0.57
N ARG A 51 -8.19 -0.65 0.18
CA ARG A 51 -8.20 0.14 -1.05
C ARG A 51 -6.84 0.12 -1.73
N GLN A 52 -6.81 -0.02 -3.05
CA GLN A 52 -5.60 0.27 -3.82
C GLN A 52 -5.31 1.77 -3.76
N ARG A 53 -4.08 2.15 -3.41
CA ARG A 53 -3.64 3.54 -3.45
C ARG A 53 -3.41 3.98 -4.88
N PRO A 54 -4.10 5.02 -5.39
CA PRO A 54 -3.88 5.49 -6.75
C PRO A 54 -2.45 5.92 -6.98
N PHE A 55 -1.93 5.65 -8.18
CA PHE A 55 -0.59 6.03 -8.64
C PHE A 55 0.58 5.39 -7.87
N CYS A 56 0.27 4.53 -6.91
CA CYS A 56 1.22 3.70 -6.19
C CYS A 56 0.81 2.23 -6.39
N CYS A 57 1.76 1.33 -6.60
CA CYS A 57 1.47 -0.11 -6.53
C CYS A 57 1.35 -0.55 -5.07
N GLU A 58 0.62 0.20 -4.26
CA GLU A 58 0.42 -0.02 -2.83
C GLU A 58 -1.05 -0.29 -2.52
N GLU A 59 -1.30 -1.18 -1.57
CA GLU A 59 -2.59 -1.39 -0.93
C GLU A 59 -2.64 -0.63 0.40
N MET A 60 -3.82 -0.14 0.77
CA MET A 60 -4.09 0.54 2.04
C MET A 60 -5.22 -0.17 2.79
N ALA A 61 -5.03 -0.49 4.06
CA ALA A 61 -6.08 -1.06 4.93
C ALA A 61 -6.36 -0.12 6.11
N CYS A 62 -7.64 0.12 6.43
CA CYS A 62 -8.04 0.97 7.55
C CYS A 62 -8.31 0.11 8.79
N GLY A 63 -7.53 0.31 9.84
CA GLY A 63 -7.69 -0.33 11.14
C GLY A 63 -8.90 0.21 11.93
N SER A 64 -9.35 -0.57 12.93
CA SER A 64 -10.42 -0.14 13.85
C SER A 64 -10.02 1.03 14.76
N ASP A 65 -8.73 1.28 14.91
CA ASP A 65 -8.13 2.39 15.63
C ASP A 65 -7.85 3.60 14.72
N PHE A 66 -8.35 3.58 13.48
CA PHE A 66 -8.13 4.61 12.46
C PHE A 66 -6.64 4.78 12.08
N SER A 67 -5.87 3.70 12.15
CA SER A 67 -4.58 3.59 11.48
C SER A 67 -4.76 3.19 10.01
N ILE A 68 -3.87 3.62 9.12
CA ILE A 68 -3.76 3.07 7.76
C ILE A 68 -2.47 2.27 7.66
N ASP A 69 -2.60 0.98 7.37
CA ASP A 69 -1.50 0.12 6.98
C ASP A 69 -1.33 0.17 5.46
N TYR A 70 -0.11 0.44 5.00
CA TYR A 70 0.29 0.48 3.60
C TYR A 70 1.15 -0.74 3.28
N PHE A 71 0.85 -1.43 2.18
CA PHE A 71 1.58 -2.60 1.69
C PHE A 71 1.98 -2.39 0.23
N GLY A 72 3.28 -2.43 -0.08
CA GLY A 72 3.80 -2.22 -1.44
C GLY A 72 4.97 -3.13 -1.77
#